data_AF-A0A352S361-F1
#
_entry.id   AF-A0A352S361-F1
#
_cell.length_a   1.000
_cell.length_b   1.000
_cell.length_c   1.000
_cell.angle_alpha   90.00
_cell.angle_beta   90.00
_cell.angle_gamma   90.00
#
_symmetry.space_group_name_H-M   'P 1'
#
loop_
_entity.id
_entity.type
_entity.pdbx_description
1 polymer ?
#
loop_
_entity_poly.entity_id
_entity_poly.type
_entity_poly.pdbx_seq_one_letter_code
_entity_poly.pdbx_strand_id
1 'polypeptide(L)'
;MPLILQSLSPLANADLDTLRTVAGASAFERRADNVAAADDCAPLTPALREALDAACAPRGIDWAVVPGGRKLSDFRLVAMDMDSTLITIECIDEIADFCGLKAEVSAITEAAMRGEITDFKDSLRQRVGKLVGVTEADMAR
;
A
#
# COMPACT_ATOMS: atom_id res chain seq x y z
N MET A 1 -14.61 -7.39 -15.00
CA MET A 1 -14.50 -6.23 -14.08
C MET A 1 -13.34 -5.39 -14.58
N PRO A 2 -13.44 -4.05 -14.59
CA PRO A 2 -12.36 -3.22 -15.08
C PRO A 2 -11.03 -3.49 -14.37
N LEU A 3 -9.99 -3.69 -15.17
CA LEU A 3 -8.61 -3.82 -14.71
C LEU A 3 -7.88 -2.51 -15.02
N ILE A 4 -7.29 -1.91 -13.98
CA ILE A 4 -6.50 -0.69 -14.08
C ILE A 4 -5.03 -1.06 -13.88
N LEU A 5 -4.17 -0.49 -14.73
CA LEU A 5 -2.73 -0.52 -14.64
C LEU A 5 -2.21 0.89 -14.39
N GLN A 6 -1.26 1.03 -13.47
CA GLN A 6 -0.59 2.28 -13.17
C GLN A 6 0.91 2.05 -12.98
N SER A 7 1.73 3.02 -13.34
CA SER A 7 3.18 2.99 -13.08
C SER A 7 3.71 4.39 -12.77
N LEU A 8 4.94 4.48 -12.25
CA LEU A 8 5.65 5.76 -12.08
C LEU A 8 6.28 6.26 -13.39
N SER A 9 6.56 5.36 -14.33
CA SER A 9 7.09 5.66 -15.67
C SER A 9 6.01 5.48 -16.74
N PRO A 10 6.13 6.05 -17.94
CA PRO A 10 5.18 5.80 -19.03
C PRO A 10 5.06 4.30 -19.36
N LEU A 11 3.83 3.80 -19.53
CA LEU A 11 3.57 2.40 -19.86
C LEU A 11 3.99 2.13 -21.32
N ALA A 12 4.87 1.16 -21.55
CA ALA A 12 5.24 0.77 -22.91
C ALA A 12 4.11 -0.05 -23.58
N ASN A 13 3.93 0.11 -24.90
CA ASN A 13 2.92 -0.67 -25.62
C ASN A 13 3.18 -2.18 -25.56
N ALA A 14 4.45 -2.59 -25.55
CA ALA A 14 4.84 -3.99 -25.39
C ALA A 14 4.40 -4.57 -24.04
N ASP A 15 4.40 -3.76 -22.97
CA ASP A 15 3.90 -4.19 -21.66
C ASP A 15 2.38 -4.32 -21.67
N LEU A 16 1.67 -3.38 -22.29
CA LEU A 16 0.22 -3.47 -22.46
C LEU A 16 -0.20 -4.71 -23.27
N ASP A 17 0.52 -5.04 -24.34
CA ASP A 17 0.25 -6.23 -25.16
C ASP A 17 0.48 -7.53 -24.37
N THR A 18 1.55 -7.56 -23.58
CA THR A 18 1.87 -8.68 -22.69
C THR A 18 0.76 -8.85 -21.64
N LEU A 19 0.46 -7.78 -20.92
CA LEU A 19 -0.51 -7.78 -19.83
C LEU A 19 -1.93 -8.04 -20.32
N ARG A 20 -2.28 -7.63 -21.55
CA ARG A 20 -3.57 -7.95 -22.17
C ARG A 20 -3.76 -9.47 -22.27
N THR A 21 -2.70 -10.15 -22.70
CA THR A 21 -2.68 -11.61 -22.83
C THR A 21 -2.76 -12.29 -21.47
N VAL A 22 -2.00 -11.82 -20.48
CA VAL A 22 -2.02 -12.36 -19.10
C VAL A 22 -3.39 -12.17 -18.46
N ALA A 23 -3.96 -10.97 -18.55
CA ALA A 23 -5.25 -10.62 -17.96
C ALA A 23 -6.45 -11.30 -18.65
N GLY A 24 -6.27 -11.86 -19.84
CA GLY A 24 -7.39 -12.27 -20.70
C GLY A 24 -8.32 -11.10 -21.02
N ALA A 25 -7.76 -9.90 -21.17
CA ALA A 25 -8.49 -8.68 -21.49
C ALA A 25 -8.59 -8.51 -23.01
N SER A 26 -9.67 -7.88 -23.47
CA SER A 26 -9.88 -7.62 -24.91
C SER A 26 -8.90 -6.58 -25.43
N ALA A 27 -8.75 -5.46 -24.70
CA ALA A 27 -7.82 -4.38 -25.03
C ALA A 27 -7.56 -3.50 -23.79
N PHE A 28 -6.40 -2.83 -23.77
CA PHE A 28 -6.13 -1.74 -22.85
C PHE A 28 -6.31 -0.40 -23.57
N GLU A 29 -7.09 0.49 -22.96
CA GLU A 29 -7.19 1.88 -23.36
C GLU A 29 -6.30 2.75 -22.47
N ARG A 30 -5.42 3.54 -23.09
CA ARG A 30 -4.54 4.45 -22.38
C ARG A 30 -5.33 5.67 -21.88
N ARG A 31 -5.29 5.92 -20.58
CA ARG A 31 -5.96 7.06 -19.91
C ARG A 31 -4.99 8.21 -19.65
N ALA A 32 -3.73 7.88 -19.42
CA ALA A 32 -2.59 8.80 -19.30
C ALA A 32 -1.31 8.05 -19.71
N ASP A 33 -0.19 8.74 -19.82
CA ASP A 33 1.09 8.11 -20.22
C ASP A 33 1.46 6.92 -19.32
N ASN A 34 1.10 6.99 -18.04
CA ASN A 34 1.40 6.00 -17.02
C ASN A 34 0.15 5.27 -16.47
N VAL A 35 -1.00 5.39 -17.13
CA VAL A 35 -2.26 4.73 -16.71
C VAL A 35 -2.98 4.13 -17.92
N ALA A 36 -3.35 2.86 -17.82
CA ALA A 36 -4.17 2.17 -18.80
C ALA A 36 -5.29 1.37 -18.10
N ALA A 37 -6.42 1.18 -18.79
CA ALA A 37 -7.53 0.41 -18.26
C ALA A 37 -8.11 -0.52 -19.33
N ALA A 38 -8.49 -1.73 -18.92
CA ALA A 38 -9.31 -2.65 -19.71
C ALA A 38 -10.69 -2.74 -19.06
N ASP A 39 -11.76 -2.72 -19.87
CA ASP A 39 -13.14 -2.86 -19.37
C ASP A 39 -13.45 -4.29 -18.90
N ASP A 40 -12.68 -5.25 -19.39
CA ASP A 40 -12.77 -6.66 -19.09
C ASP A 40 -11.44 -7.25 -18.58
N CYS A 41 -11.58 -8.34 -17.85
CA CYS A 41 -10.49 -9.16 -17.32
C CYS A 41 -11.09 -10.53 -17.04
N ALA A 42 -10.29 -11.59 -17.24
CA ALA A 42 -10.67 -12.93 -16.85
C ALA A 42 -11.01 -12.98 -15.33
N PRO A 43 -11.80 -13.98 -14.88
CA PRO A 43 -12.12 -14.11 -13.46
C PRO A 43 -10.85 -14.14 -12.60
N LEU A 44 -10.82 -13.29 -11.56
CA LEU A 44 -9.63 -13.05 -10.74
C LEU A 44 -9.36 -14.20 -9.75
N THR A 45 -8.97 -15.34 -10.30
CA THR A 45 -8.53 -16.53 -9.56
C THR A 45 -7.17 -16.29 -8.90
N PRO A 46 -6.79 -17.07 -7.85
CA PRO A 46 -5.45 -16.97 -7.26
C PRO A 46 -4.32 -17.11 -8.29
N ALA A 47 -4.46 -18.01 -9.26
CA ALA A 47 -3.48 -18.20 -10.33
C ALA A 47 -3.36 -16.97 -11.25
N LEU A 48 -4.49 -16.30 -11.57
CA LEU A 48 -4.44 -15.06 -12.34
C LEU A 48 -3.80 -13.92 -11.55
N ARG A 49 -4.08 -13.82 -10.25
CA ARG A 49 -3.43 -12.83 -9.38
C ARG A 49 -1.92 -13.00 -9.39
N GLU A 50 -1.44 -14.22 -9.17
CA GLU A 50 -0.02 -14.55 -9.19
C GLU A 50 0.61 -14.26 -10.57
N ALA A 51 -0.09 -14.58 -11.66
CA ALA A 51 0.38 -14.28 -13.01
C ALA A 51 0.47 -12.77 -13.29
N LEU A 52 -0.50 -11.99 -12.82
CA LEU A 52 -0.47 -10.53 -12.91
C LEU A 52 0.64 -9.95 -12.04
N ASP A 53 0.80 -10.41 -10.80
CA ASP A 53 1.89 -9.98 -9.91
C ASP A 53 3.26 -10.25 -10.54
N ALA A 54 3.48 -11.48 -11.04
CA ALA A 54 4.73 -11.87 -11.70
C ALA A 54 5.00 -11.09 -12.99
N ALA A 55 3.95 -10.72 -13.74
CA ALA A 55 4.08 -9.92 -14.95
C ALA A 55 4.31 -8.43 -14.63
N CYS A 56 3.63 -7.89 -13.63
CA CYS A 56 3.62 -6.46 -13.33
C CYS A 56 4.82 -6.01 -12.47
N ALA A 57 5.19 -6.79 -11.44
CA ALA A 57 6.20 -6.38 -10.46
C ALA A 57 7.58 -6.06 -11.06
N PRO A 58 8.16 -6.89 -11.97
CA PRO A 58 9.45 -6.58 -12.59
C PRO A 58 9.44 -5.32 -13.47
N ARG A 59 8.24 -4.85 -13.85
CA ARG A 59 8.03 -3.68 -14.71
C ARG A 59 7.71 -2.41 -13.91
N GLY A 60 7.59 -2.51 -12.58
CA GLY A 60 7.14 -1.40 -11.75
C GLY A 60 5.73 -0.93 -12.11
N ILE A 61 4.86 -1.88 -12.49
CA ILE A 61 3.45 -1.64 -12.78
C ILE A 61 2.65 -2.15 -11.59
N ASP A 62 1.74 -1.33 -11.09
CA ASP A 62 0.71 -1.72 -10.13
C ASP A 62 -0.58 -2.04 -10.90
N TRP A 63 -1.36 -2.98 -10.36
CA TRP A 63 -2.62 -3.38 -10.97
C TRP A 63 -3.74 -3.48 -9.94
N ALA A 64 -4.96 -3.16 -10.36
CA ALA A 64 -6.15 -3.33 -9.53
C ALA A 64 -7.37 -3.69 -10.39
N VAL A 65 -8.16 -4.65 -9.92
CA VAL A 65 -9.49 -4.91 -10.47
C VAL A 65 -10.52 -4.16 -9.63
N VAL A 66 -11.18 -3.17 -10.23
CA VAL A 66 -12.16 -2.33 -9.54
C VAL A 66 -13.57 -2.60 -10.05
N PRO A 67 -14.60 -2.51 -9.20
CA PRO A 67 -15.98 -2.54 -9.67
C PRO A 67 -16.24 -1.40 -10.67
N GLY A 68 -16.79 -1.75 -11.84
CA GLY A 68 -17.16 -0.76 -12.85
C GLY A 68 -18.36 0.10 -12.41
N GLY A 69 -18.62 1.17 -13.17
CA GLY A 69 -19.79 2.03 -12.96
C GLY A 69 -19.70 2.97 -11.77
N ARG A 70 -18.53 3.11 -11.15
CA ARG A 70 -18.24 4.12 -10.11
C ARG A 70 -17.39 5.24 -10.68
N LYS A 71 -17.67 6.47 -10.28
CA LYS A 71 -16.86 7.66 -10.55
C LYS A 71 -16.28 8.20 -9.25
N LEU A 72 -15.19 8.96 -9.32
CA LEU A 72 -14.63 9.63 -8.13
C LEU A 72 -15.66 10.51 -7.41
N SER A 73 -16.59 11.11 -8.17
CA SER A 73 -17.71 11.88 -7.65
C SER A 73 -18.74 11.07 -6.85
N ASP A 74 -18.67 9.74 -6.82
CA ASP A 74 -19.54 8.89 -6.01
C ASP A 74 -18.98 8.70 -4.59
N PHE A 75 -17.70 9.00 -4.39
CA PHE A 75 -17.02 8.92 -3.11
C PHE A 75 -17.05 10.30 -2.44
N ARG A 76 -17.41 10.34 -1.15
CA ARG A 76 -17.57 11.59 -0.36
C ARG A 76 -16.59 11.69 0.81
N LEU A 77 -15.93 10.59 1.15
CA LEU A 77 -15.02 10.48 2.26
C LEU A 77 -13.86 9.59 1.85
N VAL A 78 -12.65 10.00 2.20
CA VAL A 78 -11.44 9.18 2.14
C VAL A 78 -10.89 9.14 3.56
N ALA A 79 -10.71 7.92 4.08
CA ALA A 79 -10.00 7.69 5.32
C ALA A 79 -8.65 7.06 4.96
N MET A 80 -7.58 7.59 5.54
CA MET A 80 -6.22 7.12 5.33
C MET A 80 -5.66 6.70 6.68
N ASP A 81 -4.89 5.62 6.69
CA ASP A 81 -4.01 5.37 7.81
C ASP A 81 -2.93 6.47 7.87
N MET A 82 -2.34 6.66 9.05
CA MET A 82 -1.37 7.73 9.30
C MET A 82 0.05 7.24 9.02
N ASP A 83 0.56 6.38 9.91
CA ASP A 83 1.93 5.87 9.87
C ASP A 83 2.14 4.98 8.64
N SER A 84 3.29 5.13 7.98
CA SER A 84 3.65 4.42 6.74
C SER A 84 2.60 4.49 5.60
N THR A 85 1.69 5.46 5.64
CA THR A 85 0.63 5.67 4.64
C THR A 85 0.51 7.14 4.25
N LEU A 86 0.09 8.01 5.18
CA LEU A 86 0.03 9.46 4.96
C LEU A 86 1.38 10.13 5.26
N ILE A 87 2.09 9.62 6.26
CA ILE A 87 3.45 10.03 6.62
C ILE A 87 4.39 8.83 6.53
N THR A 88 5.68 9.09 6.35
CA THR A 88 6.70 8.06 6.10
C THR A 88 7.36 7.52 7.37
N ILE A 89 6.86 7.89 8.54
CA ILE A 89 7.43 7.53 9.85
C ILE A 89 6.44 6.69 10.65
N GLU A 90 6.94 6.11 11.73
CA GLU A 90 6.16 5.50 12.80
C GLU A 90 6.16 6.45 14.00
N CYS A 91 5.04 7.13 14.27
CA CYS A 91 5.03 8.25 15.25
C CYS A 91 5.54 7.86 16.63
N ILE A 92 5.19 6.66 17.12
CA ILE A 92 5.60 6.20 18.45
C ILE A 92 7.12 5.96 18.53
N ASP A 93 7.73 5.51 17.44
CA ASP A 93 9.18 5.31 17.35
C ASP A 93 9.92 6.66 17.37
N GLU A 94 9.38 7.68 16.69
CA GLU A 94 9.94 9.03 16.72
C GLU A 94 9.78 9.70 18.10
N ILE A 95 8.68 9.46 18.81
CA ILE A 95 8.52 9.93 20.20
C ILE A 95 9.55 9.26 21.12
N ALA A 96 9.81 7.97 20.91
CA ALA A 96 10.80 7.22 21.70
C ALA A 96 12.24 7.71 21.48
N ASP A 97 12.53 8.31 20.31
CA ASP A 97 13.85 8.83 19.97
C ASP A 97 14.27 9.98 20.89
N PHE A 98 13.33 10.82 21.33
CA PHE A 98 13.60 11.91 22.28
C PHE A 98 14.15 11.43 23.63
N CYS A 99 13.95 10.15 23.98
CA CYS A 99 14.50 9.53 25.18
C CYS A 99 15.54 8.44 24.88
N GLY A 100 16.00 8.31 23.62
CA GLY A 100 16.98 7.30 23.22
C GLY A 100 16.45 5.87 23.24
N LEU A 101 15.14 5.68 23.22
CA LEU A 101 14.47 4.37 23.28
C LEU A 101 13.94 3.88 21.93
N LYS A 102 14.25 4.60 20.83
CA LYS A 102 13.79 4.27 19.47
C LYS A 102 14.00 2.80 19.12
N ALA A 103 15.20 2.27 19.35
CA ALA A 103 15.53 0.88 19.03
C ALA A 103 14.65 -0.15 19.76
N GLU A 104 14.32 0.08 21.03
CA GLU A 104 13.47 -0.82 21.81
C GLU A 104 12.02 -0.80 21.32
N VAL A 105 11.53 0.40 20.99
CA VAL A 105 10.15 0.61 20.54
C VAL A 105 9.97 0.09 19.11
N SER A 106 10.90 0.40 18.20
CA SER A 106 10.89 -0.11 16.83
C SER A 106 10.92 -1.63 16.77
N ALA A 107 11.67 -2.30 17.65
CA ALA A 107 11.67 -3.76 17.71
C ALA A 107 10.27 -4.34 18.03
N ILE A 108 9.51 -3.67 18.88
CA ILE A 108 8.12 -4.06 19.20
C ILE A 108 7.19 -3.74 18.01
N THR A 109 7.38 -2.58 17.35
CA THR A 109 6.62 -2.19 16.15
C THR A 109 6.80 -3.23 15.04
N GLU A 110 8.04 -3.59 14.73
CA GLU A 110 8.34 -4.59 13.69
C GLU A 110 7.82 -5.99 14.06
N ALA A 111 7.93 -6.41 15.32
CA ALA A 111 7.39 -7.69 15.77
C ALA A 111 5.86 -7.74 15.59
N ALA A 112 5.16 -6.63 15.84
CA ALA A 112 3.73 -6.53 15.57
C ALA A 112 3.41 -6.59 14.06
N MET A 113 4.18 -5.89 13.22
CA MET A 113 3.99 -5.91 11.75
C MET A 113 4.27 -7.29 11.15
N ARG A 114 5.22 -8.05 11.70
CA ARG A 114 5.49 -9.46 11.31
C ARG A 114 4.44 -10.44 11.83
N GLY A 115 3.50 -9.99 12.66
CA GLY A 115 2.48 -10.84 13.28
C GLY A 115 2.98 -11.70 14.44
N GLU A 116 4.17 -11.42 14.98
CA GLU A 116 4.72 -12.08 16.18
C GLU A 116 3.96 -11.63 17.44
N ILE A 117 3.61 -10.34 17.51
CA ILE A 117 2.65 -9.82 18.48
C ILE A 117 1.29 -9.72 17.78
N THR A 118 0.38 -10.65 18.10
CA THR A 118 -0.90 -10.79 17.40
C THR A 118 -1.99 -9.87 17.94
N ASP A 119 -1.87 -9.36 19.18
CA ASP A 119 -2.78 -8.36 19.74
C ASP A 119 -2.19 -6.95 19.58
N PHE A 120 -2.83 -6.15 18.71
CA PHE A 120 -2.50 -4.74 18.54
C PHE A 120 -2.52 -3.97 19.86
N LYS A 121 -3.48 -4.24 20.75
CA LYS A 121 -3.58 -3.53 22.03
C LYS A 121 -2.43 -3.86 22.95
N ASP A 122 -1.91 -5.08 22.88
CA ASP A 122 -0.73 -5.48 23.63
C ASP A 122 0.53 -4.77 23.10
N SER A 123 0.78 -4.83 21.79
CA SER A 123 1.87 -4.08 21.15
C SER A 123 1.81 -2.58 21.48
N LEU A 124 0.63 -1.97 21.40
CA LEU A 124 0.44 -0.56 21.70
C LEU A 124 0.76 -0.24 23.18
N ARG A 125 0.31 -1.07 24.13
CA ARG A 125 0.64 -0.89 25.55
C ARG A 125 2.12 -1.06 25.83
N GLN A 126 2.78 -2.03 25.20
CA GLN A 126 4.22 -2.23 25.36
C GLN A 126 5.00 -1.01 24.86
N ARG A 127 4.69 -0.51 23.66
CA ARG A 127 5.36 0.65 23.07
C ARG A 127 5.10 1.93 23.86
N VAL A 128 3.84 2.24 24.18
CA VAL A 128 3.49 3.43 24.97
C VAL A 128 4.04 3.34 26.40
N GLY A 129 4.10 2.14 26.98
CA GLY A 129 4.69 1.91 28.29
C GLY A 129 6.19 2.22 28.37
N LYS A 130 6.90 2.21 27.24
CA LYS A 130 8.30 2.65 27.16
C LYS A 130 8.46 4.17 27.20
N LEU A 131 7.39 4.92 26.92
CA LEU A 131 7.40 6.38 26.90
C LEU A 131 7.14 7.01 28.28
N VAL A 132 7.19 6.24 29.36
CA VAL A 132 7.01 6.76 30.72
C VAL A 132 8.11 7.79 31.02
N GLY A 133 7.70 9.02 31.30
CA GLY A 133 8.60 10.13 31.62
C GLY A 133 8.89 11.06 30.43
N VAL A 134 8.46 10.72 29.22
CA VAL A 134 8.49 11.65 28.08
C VAL A 134 7.52 12.81 28.35
N THR A 135 7.99 14.05 28.22
CA THR A 135 7.17 15.24 28.41
C THR A 135 6.85 15.92 27.08
N GLU A 136 5.82 16.77 27.05
CA GLU A 136 5.53 17.61 25.88
C GLU A 136 6.72 18.52 25.50
N ALA A 137 7.50 18.96 26.48
CA ALA A 137 8.68 19.78 26.25
C ALA A 137 9.81 19.02 25.53
N ASP A 138 9.91 17.70 25.74
CA ASP A 138 10.88 16.85 25.03
C ASP A 138 10.53 16.75 23.54
N MET A 139 9.24 16.77 23.20
CA MET A 139 8.72 16.69 21.82
C MET A 139 8.69 18.04 21.08
N ALA A 140 8.95 19.16 21.76
CA ALA A 140 8.91 20.51 21.19
C ALA A 140 10.28 21.02 20.71
N ARG A 141 11.32 20.17 20.73
CA ARG A 141 12.70 20.48 20.34
C ARG A 141 12.97 20.10 18.90
#